data_AF-A0A061E4F4-F1
#
_entry.id   AF-A0A061E4F4-F1
#
_cell.length_a   1.000
_cell.length_b   1.000
_cell.length_c   1.000
_cell.angle_alpha   90.00
_cell.angle_beta   90.00
_cell.angle_gamma   90.00
#
_symmetry.space_group_name_H-M   'P 1'
#
loop_
_entity.id
_entity.type
_entity.pdbx_description
1 polymer ?
#
loop_
_entity_poly.entity_id
_entity_poly.type
_entity_poly.pdbx_seq_one_letter_code
_entity_poly.pdbx_strand_id
1 'polypeptide(L)'
;MVAGKRHYGEDVADEEEARQVIELIAEVFEYSGATNAGDFVPIFNWINGNYEKKVKWLAKTMDGLLQRMIDESRSKQEGNTMIDHLLPLQKSQLNTTLIR
;
A
#
# COMPACT_ATOMS: atom_id res chain seq x y z
N MET A 1 4.84 -14.20 -0.83
CA MET A 1 5.04 -12.96 -0.05
C MET A 1 5.17 -11.79 -1.00
N VAL A 2 4.65 -10.61 -0.64
CA VAL A 2 4.68 -9.42 -1.51
C VAL A 2 6.09 -8.83 -1.59
N ALA A 3 6.77 -8.61 -0.46
CA ALA A 3 8.14 -8.07 -0.39
C ALA A 3 9.14 -8.95 0.39
N GLY A 4 8.78 -10.19 0.69
CA GLY A 4 9.66 -11.16 1.35
C GLY A 4 9.81 -11.00 2.86
N LYS A 5 9.36 -9.87 3.43
CA LYS A 5 9.14 -9.71 4.87
C LYS A 5 7.86 -10.45 5.29
N ARG A 6 7.94 -11.16 6.41
CA ARG A 6 6.79 -11.69 7.14
C ARG A 6 6.37 -10.61 8.14
N HIS A 7 5.14 -10.13 8.01
CA HIS A 7 4.50 -9.26 9.01
C HIS A 7 3.55 -10.05 9.91
N TYR A 8 3.62 -11.39 9.89
CA TYR A 8 2.77 -12.30 10.67
C TYR A 8 3.50 -13.62 10.93
N GLY A 9 3.38 -14.18 12.14
CA GLY A 9 4.00 -15.46 12.56
C GLY A 9 5.10 -15.32 13.60
N GLU A 10 5.67 -16.44 14.05
CA GLU A 10 6.69 -16.51 15.12
C GLU A 10 8.09 -15.98 14.68
N ASP A 11 8.35 -15.93 13.37
CA ASP A 11 9.63 -15.48 12.77
C ASP A 11 9.62 -14.00 12.34
N VAL A 12 8.84 -13.15 13.00
CA VAL A 12 8.78 -11.71 12.66
C VAL A 12 10.02 -11.01 13.22
N ALA A 13 10.85 -10.46 12.32
CA ALA A 13 12.10 -9.79 12.70
C ALA A 13 11.89 -8.47 13.48
N ASP A 14 10.75 -7.81 13.29
CA ASP A 14 10.34 -6.59 13.98
C ASP A 14 8.84 -6.64 14.25
N GLU A 15 8.48 -7.05 15.48
CA GLU A 15 7.10 -7.28 15.90
C GLU A 15 6.28 -5.98 15.92
N GLU A 16 6.91 -4.85 16.24
CA GLU A 16 6.22 -3.56 16.27
C GLU A 16 5.99 -3.03 14.85
N GLU A 17 6.95 -3.16 13.93
CA GLU A 17 6.73 -2.85 12.51
C GLU A 17 5.60 -3.73 11.94
N ALA A 18 5.59 -5.02 12.26
CA ALA A 18 4.53 -5.93 11.82
C ALA A 18 3.15 -5.54 12.36
N ARG A 19 3.05 -5.19 13.65
CA ARG A 19 1.81 -4.72 14.27
C ARG A 19 1.27 -3.47 13.58
N GLN A 20 2.15 -2.49 13.33
CA GLN A 20 1.79 -1.25 12.64
C GLN A 20 1.32 -1.47 11.20
N VAL A 21 1.97 -2.40 10.47
CA VAL A 21 1.55 -2.77 9.11
C VAL A 21 0.18 -3.44 9.11
N ILE A 22 -0.07 -4.37 10.04
CA ILE A 22 -1.37 -5.04 10.18
C ILE A 22 -2.47 -4.03 10.51
N GLU A 23 -2.23 -3.14 11.48
CA GLU A 23 -3.17 -2.12 11.91
C GLU A 23 -3.50 -1.16 10.76
N LEU A 24 -2.48 -0.70 10.02
CA LEU A 24 -2.67 0.15 8.85
C LEU A 24 -3.49 -0.54 7.74
N ILE A 25 -3.22 -1.81 7.46
CA ILE A 25 -3.99 -2.58 6.47
C ILE A 25 -5.45 -2.73 6.92
N ALA A 26 -5.68 -3.03 8.19
CA ALA A 26 -7.04 -3.13 8.75
C ALA A 26 -7.80 -1.81 8.63
N GLU A 27 -7.17 -0.68 8.99
CA GLU A 27 -7.77 0.65 8.82
C GLU A 27 -8.07 0.93 7.34
N VAL A 28 -7.16 0.65 6.40
CA VAL A 28 -7.43 0.85 4.97
C VAL A 28 -8.62 0.01 4.51
N PHE A 29 -8.75 -1.25 4.95
CA PHE A 29 -9.88 -2.10 4.59
C PHE A 29 -11.20 -1.57 5.16
N GLU A 30 -11.22 -1.14 6.42
CA GLU A 30 -12.40 -0.55 7.07
C GLU A 30 -12.92 0.66 6.29
N TYR A 31 -12.02 1.56 5.89
CA TYR A 31 -12.36 2.76 5.11
C TYR A 31 -12.58 2.48 3.60
N SER A 32 -12.25 1.28 3.10
CA SER A 32 -12.54 0.88 1.71
C SER A 32 -13.92 0.26 1.51
N GLY A 33 -14.53 -0.27 2.58
CA GLY A 33 -15.80 -1.01 2.54
C GLY A 33 -17.05 -0.18 2.84
N ALA A 34 -16.88 0.98 3.49
CA ALA A 34 -17.99 1.89 3.74
C ALA A 34 -18.40 2.58 2.43
N THR A 35 -19.59 2.24 1.92
CA THR A 35 -20.28 3.07 0.93
C THR A 35 -20.36 4.48 1.49
N ASN A 36 -19.65 5.43 0.88
CA ASN A 36 -19.66 6.80 1.35
C ASN A 36 -21.08 7.33 1.17
N ALA A 37 -21.75 7.71 2.27
CA ALA A 37 -23.09 8.30 2.19
C ALA A 37 -23.13 9.57 1.30
N GLY A 38 -21.97 10.22 1.12
CA GLY A 38 -21.78 11.34 0.18
C GLY A 38 -21.86 10.94 -1.30
N ASP A 39 -21.66 9.66 -1.64
CA ASP A 39 -21.86 9.14 -3.00
C ASP A 39 -23.36 9.04 -3.35
N PHE A 40 -24.24 9.06 -2.35
CA PHE A 40 -25.70 8.97 -2.51
C PHE A 40 -26.42 10.28 -2.17
N VAL A 41 -25.87 11.12 -1.29
CA VAL A 41 -26.49 12.38 -0.85
C VAL A 41 -25.44 13.50 -0.70
N PRO A 42 -25.35 14.45 -1.66
CA PRO A 42 -24.29 15.46 -1.74
C PRO A 42 -24.11 16.38 -0.52
N ILE A 43 -25.18 16.58 0.28
CA ILE A 43 -25.16 17.46 1.46
C ILE A 43 -24.33 16.86 2.61
N PHE A 44 -24.17 15.53 2.68
CA PHE A 44 -23.35 14.88 3.70
C PHE A 44 -21.83 15.07 3.50
N ASN A 45 -21.38 15.55 2.32
CA ASN A 45 -19.97 15.86 2.09
C ASN A 45 -19.40 16.94 3.02
N TRP A 46 -20.23 17.82 3.57
CA TRP A 46 -19.80 18.80 4.59
C TRP A 46 -19.59 18.21 5.98
N ILE A 47 -20.26 17.10 6.31
CA ILE A 47 -20.04 16.34 7.56
C ILE A 47 -18.87 15.36 7.38
N ASN A 48 -18.57 14.94 6.14
CA ASN A 48 -17.51 13.99 5.78
C ASN A 48 -16.09 14.58 5.73
N GLY A 49 -15.86 15.85 6.07
CA GLY A 49 -14.52 16.44 6.04
C GLY A 49 -13.48 15.71 6.89
N ASN A 50 -13.90 15.04 7.97
CA ASN A 50 -13.03 14.18 8.78
C ASN A 50 -12.74 12.83 8.11
N TYR A 51 -13.72 12.27 7.39
CA TYR A 51 -13.56 11.03 6.63
C TYR A 51 -12.56 11.23 5.49
N GLU A 52 -12.75 12.27 4.66
CA GLU A 52 -11.84 12.57 3.54
C GLU A 52 -10.40 12.81 4.04
N LYS A 53 -10.23 13.54 5.14
CA LYS A 53 -8.91 13.75 5.77
C LYS A 53 -8.27 12.45 6.24
N LYS A 54 -9.04 11.57 6.88
CA LYS A 54 -8.54 10.28 7.37
C LYS A 54 -8.18 9.35 6.21
N VAL A 55 -8.99 9.28 5.16
CA VAL A 55 -8.68 8.51 3.93
C VAL A 55 -7.42 9.04 3.25
N LYS A 56 -7.26 10.36 3.10
CA LYS A 56 -6.04 10.97 2.54
C LYS A 56 -4.80 10.66 3.38
N TRP A 57 -4.93 10.69 4.70
CA TRP A 57 -3.85 10.34 5.61
C TRP A 57 -3.47 8.85 5.49
N LEU A 58 -4.47 7.95 5.49
CA LEU A 58 -4.27 6.51 5.29
C LEU A 58 -3.59 6.20 3.97
N ALA A 59 -4.05 6.81 2.87
CA ALA A 59 -3.46 6.65 1.55
C ALA A 59 -1.98 7.07 1.54
N LYS A 60 -1.64 8.23 2.09
CA LYS A 60 -0.26 8.71 2.17
C LYS A 60 0.64 7.77 3.00
N THR A 61 0.11 7.25 4.11
CA THR A 61 0.85 6.31 4.98
C THR A 61 1.06 4.97 4.28
N MET A 62 0.04 4.45 3.59
CA MET A 62 0.13 3.22 2.79
C MET A 62 1.10 3.37 1.61
N ASP A 63 1.07 4.49 0.90
CA ASP A 63 2.03 4.78 -0.18
C ASP A 63 3.47 4.75 0.33
N GLY A 64 3.72 5.34 1.51
CA GLY A 64 5.03 5.28 2.16
C GLY A 64 5.46 3.86 2.53
N LEU A 65 4.53 3.03 3.01
CA LEU A 65 4.80 1.61 3.28
C LEU A 65 5.20 0.86 2.00
N LEU A 66 4.39 0.97 0.95
CA LEU A 66 4.62 0.28 -0.32
C LEU A 66 5.91 0.75 -0.99
N GLN A 67 6.22 2.05 -0.91
CA GLN A 67 7.46 2.60 -1.44
C GLN A 67 8.69 2.03 -0.72
N ARG A 68 8.66 1.92 0.62
CA ARG A 68 9.74 1.27 1.38
C ARG A 68 9.95 -0.18 0.93
N MET A 69 8.87 -0.94 0.72
CA MET A 69 8.95 -2.32 0.22
C MET A 69 9.60 -2.42 -1.16
N ILE A 70 9.27 -1.48 -2.06
CA ILE A 70 9.88 -1.39 -3.40
C ILE A 70 11.36 -1.06 -3.30
N ASP A 71 11.73 -0.09 -2.47
CA ASP A 71 13.13 0.34 -2.33
C ASP A 71 13.99 -0.76 -1.69
N GLU A 72 13.46 -1.50 -0.72
CA GLU A 72 14.09 -2.69 -0.16
C GLU A 72 14.33 -3.77 -1.22
N SER A 73 13.34 -4.06 -2.07
CA SER A 73 13.48 -5.00 -3.18
C SER A 73 14.54 -4.54 -4.18
N ARG A 74 14.56 -3.26 -4.57
CA ARG A 74 15.58 -2.69 -5.48
C ARG A 74 17.00 -2.74 -4.93
N SER A 75 17.16 -2.68 -3.60
CA SER A 75 18.46 -2.76 -2.94
C SER A 75 19.04 -4.18 -2.93
N LYS A 76 18.20 -5.20 -3.14
CA LYS A 76 18.60 -6.62 -3.18
C LYS A 76 18.85 -7.01 -4.64
N GLN A 77 19.90 -7.80 -4.89
CA GLN A 77 20.24 -8.24 -6.26
C GLN A 77 19.28 -9.30 -6.80
N GLU A 78 18.83 -10.23 -5.94
CA GLU A 78 17.91 -11.31 -6.32
C GLU A 78 16.96 -11.62 -5.16
N GLY A 79 15.69 -11.80 -5.48
CA GLY A 79 14.63 -12.18 -4.53
C GLY A 79 13.51 -12.91 -5.25
N ASN A 80 12.70 -13.66 -4.50
CA ASN A 80 11.56 -14.43 -5.03
C ASN A 80 10.23 -13.90 -4.49
N THR A 81 10.05 -12.59 -4.52
CA THR A 81 8.84 -11.91 -4.06
C THR A 81 8.07 -11.34 -5.23
N MET A 82 6.79 -11.03 -5.03
CA MET A 82 5.97 -10.45 -6.10
C MET A 82 6.58 -9.15 -6.63
N ILE A 83 7.12 -8.29 -5.74
CA ILE A 83 7.79 -7.05 -6.16
C ILE A 83 9.04 -7.34 -7.00
N ASP A 84 9.84 -8.35 -6.63
CA ASP A 84 11.05 -8.72 -7.39
C ASP A 84 10.72 -9.16 -8.82
N HIS A 85 9.59 -9.86 -9.00
CA HIS A 85 9.12 -10.31 -10.32
C HIS A 85 8.47 -9.18 -11.13
N LEU A 86 7.75 -8.26 -10.49
CA LEU A 86 7.03 -7.19 -11.18
C LEU A 86 7.90 -5.97 -11.53
N LEU A 87 8.92 -5.66 -10.72
CA LEU A 87 9.80 -4.51 -10.96
C LEU A 87 10.53 -4.54 -12.31
N PRO A 88 11.11 -5.67 -12.77
CA PRO A 88 11.73 -5.77 -14.09
C PRO A 88 10.72 -5.55 -15.23
N LEU A 89 9.48 -6.04 -15.07
CA LEU A 89 8.43 -5.90 -16.09
C LEU A 89 8.01 -4.43 -16.28
N GLN A 90 8.04 -3.63 -15.21
CA GLN A 90 7.79 -2.19 -15.31
C GLN A 90 8.82 -1.50 -16.22
N LYS A 91 10.10 -1.87 -16.11
CA LYS A 91 11.19 -1.31 -16.93
C LYS A 91 11.05 -1.72 -18.41
N SER A 92 10.65 -2.96 -18.69
CA SER A 92 10.51 -3.43 -20.07
C SER A 92 9.31 -2.79 -20.79
N GLN A 93 8.21 -2.51 -20.08
CA GLN A 93 7.04 -1.82 -20.67
C GLN A 93 7.32 -0.35 -20.97
N LEU A 94 7.96 0.40 -20.06
CA LEU A 94 8.36 1.80 -20.28
C LEU A 94 9.28 1.98 -21.50
N ASN A 95 10.22 1.06 -21.71
CA ASN A 95 11.12 1.10 -22.87
C ASN A 95 10.40 0.82 -24.19
N THR A 96 9.23 0.17 -24.18
CA THR A 96 8.48 -0.15 -25.40
C THR A 96 7.60 1.02 -25.85
N THR A 97 7.16 1.88 -24.91
CA THR A 97 6.32 3.05 -25.21
C THR A 97 7.13 4.25 -25.71
N LEU A 98 8.41 4.37 -25.38
CA LEU A 98 9.30 5.47 -25.83
C LEU A 98 9.98 5.22 -27.19
N ILE A 99 9.72 4.07 -27.84
CA ILE A 99 10.29 3.68 -29.15
C ILE A 99 9.22 3.71 -30.28
N ARG A 100 8.04 4.32 -30.03
CA ARG A 100 7.02 4.62 -31.06
C ARG A 100 6.75 6.11 -31.10
#